data_AF-A0A643BQQ8-F1
#
_entry.id   AF-A0A643BQQ8-F1
#
_cell.length_a   1.000
_cell.length_b   1.000
_cell.length_c   1.000
_cell.angle_alpha   90.00
_cell.angle_beta   90.00
_cell.angle_gamma   90.00
#
_symmetry.space_group_name_H-M   'P 1'
#
loop_
_entity.id
_entity.type
_entity.pdbx_description
1 polymer ?
#
loop_
_entity_poly.entity_id
_entity_poly.type
_entity_poly.pdbx_seq_one_letter_code
_entity_poly.pdbx_strand_id
1 'polypeptide(L)'
;VINKVHLKANHVVKRDVNEHLRIKTTKLFPQAVSYLEKTFQVRRPAGTILLSRQCATNQYQYLRKENDHHRCCTEECAEHTKCGPVIVPEEHLQQCRVCCGGKWPCGAVGVPDQEGVRDADFVLYVGALATERCSHENIISYAAYCQQEAKMDRPIAGYANLCPNMISTQPQEFVGMLSTVKHEIIHALGFSAGLFAFYHDKDGNPLTSRFADGLPPFNYSLGLYQWSDKVVRKVERLWDIRDNKRVPHTVYLLVTPRVVDEARKHFNCPILEGMELENQGGMGTELNHWEKRLLENEAMTGSHTQNRVLSRITLALMEDTGWYKANYSMAEKLDWGRGMGCDFVRRSCKFWIDQQRQK
;
A
#
# COMPACT_ATOMS: atom_id res chain seq x y z
N VAL A 1 7.56 -4.30 -12.12
CA VAL A 1 6.38 -4.94 -12.70
C VAL A 1 6.12 -6.23 -11.93
N ILE A 2 4.87 -6.53 -11.57
CA ILE A 2 4.53 -7.71 -10.74
C ILE A 2 4.64 -8.95 -11.63
N ASN A 3 5.85 -9.41 -11.92
CA ASN A 3 6.01 -10.39 -13.00
C ASN A 3 5.53 -11.80 -12.64
N LYS A 4 5.29 -12.10 -11.35
CA LYS A 4 4.79 -13.42 -10.91
C LYS A 4 3.79 -13.29 -9.77
N VAL A 5 2.57 -13.75 -10.03
CA VAL A 5 1.54 -14.02 -9.01
C VAL A 5 1.65 -15.48 -8.61
N HIS A 6 2.09 -15.74 -7.39
CA HIS A 6 2.13 -17.11 -6.86
C HIS A 6 0.81 -17.40 -6.14
N LEU A 7 -0.08 -18.09 -6.85
CA LEU A 7 -1.32 -18.62 -6.29
C LEU A 7 -1.00 -19.94 -5.57
N LYS A 8 -0.87 -19.92 -4.24
CA LYS A 8 -0.84 -21.17 -3.46
C LYS A 8 -2.27 -21.55 -3.09
N ALA A 9 -2.93 -22.31 -3.96
CA ALA A 9 -4.14 -23.03 -3.60
C ALA A 9 -3.75 -24.30 -2.84
N ASN A 10 -3.46 -24.20 -1.54
CA ASN A 10 -3.27 -25.41 -0.74
C ASN A 10 -4.64 -26.05 -0.47
N HIS A 11 -4.83 -27.26 -1.01
CA HIS A 11 -5.74 -28.30 -0.53
C HIS A 11 -7.07 -27.81 0.06
N VAL A 12 -8.01 -27.40 -0.79
CA VAL A 12 -9.40 -27.40 -0.33
C VAL A 12 -9.89 -28.84 -0.32
N VAL A 13 -9.79 -29.48 0.85
CA VAL A 13 -10.46 -30.74 1.13
C VAL A 13 -11.95 -30.54 0.89
N LYS A 14 -12.45 -31.21 -0.15
CA LYS A 14 -13.83 -31.64 -0.42
C LYS A 14 -14.95 -30.79 0.21
N ARG A 15 -15.59 -29.97 -0.63
CA ARG A 15 -17.05 -30.00 -0.93
C ARG A 15 -17.40 -28.89 -1.92
N ASP A 16 -18.46 -29.13 -2.71
CA ASP A 16 -18.99 -28.48 -3.93
C ASP A 16 -19.09 -26.94 -4.00
N VAL A 17 -18.66 -26.18 -2.98
CA VAL A 17 -18.74 -24.70 -2.95
C VAL A 17 -17.50 -24.03 -3.61
N ASN A 18 -16.52 -24.84 -4.03
CA ASN A 18 -15.14 -24.41 -4.28
C ASN A 18 -14.76 -24.00 -5.70
N GLU A 19 -15.53 -24.37 -6.71
CA GLU A 19 -15.14 -24.10 -8.09
C GLU A 19 -15.32 -22.62 -8.45
N HIS A 20 -16.40 -21.99 -7.96
CA HIS A 20 -16.67 -20.57 -8.20
C HIS A 20 -15.66 -19.63 -7.54
N LEU A 21 -15.23 -19.91 -6.29
CA LEU A 21 -14.19 -19.14 -5.61
C LEU A 21 -12.85 -19.24 -6.35
N ARG A 22 -12.51 -20.43 -6.84
CA ARG A 22 -11.31 -20.69 -7.63
C ARG A 22 -11.37 -20.01 -9.00
N ILE A 23 -12.51 -20.03 -9.68
CA ILE A 23 -12.71 -19.35 -10.98
C ILE A 23 -12.64 -17.83 -10.84
N LYS A 24 -13.15 -17.25 -9.75
CA LYS A 24 -13.08 -15.79 -9.54
C LYS A 24 -11.70 -15.31 -9.12
N THR A 25 -11.03 -16.00 -8.20
CA THR A 25 -9.64 -15.68 -7.82
C THR A 25 -8.68 -15.81 -9.01
N THR A 26 -8.88 -16.80 -9.88
CA THR A 26 -8.10 -16.99 -11.12
C THR A 26 -8.39 -15.95 -12.21
N LYS A 27 -9.42 -15.12 -12.08
CA LYS A 27 -9.71 -14.01 -13.02
C LYS A 27 -9.43 -12.63 -12.44
N LEU A 28 -9.82 -12.37 -11.18
CA LEU A 28 -9.69 -11.06 -10.55
C LEU A 28 -8.23 -10.61 -10.42
N PHE A 29 -7.38 -11.44 -9.82
CA PHE A 29 -5.98 -11.08 -9.60
C PHE A 29 -5.21 -10.92 -10.92
N PRO A 30 -5.27 -11.85 -11.89
CA PRO A 30 -4.58 -11.66 -13.16
C PRO A 30 -5.04 -10.42 -13.93
N GLN A 31 -6.34 -10.08 -13.92
CA GLN A 31 -6.82 -8.85 -14.58
C GLN A 31 -6.36 -7.58 -13.85
N ALA A 32 -6.41 -7.56 -12.51
CA ALA A 32 -5.93 -6.43 -11.71
C ALA A 32 -4.43 -6.23 -11.91
N VAL A 33 -3.65 -7.30 -11.85
CA VAL A 33 -2.20 -7.29 -12.10
C VAL A 33 -1.91 -6.81 -13.52
N SER A 34 -2.55 -7.37 -14.55
CA SER A 34 -2.34 -6.94 -15.94
C SER A 34 -2.62 -5.44 -16.14
N TYR A 35 -3.64 -4.90 -15.48
CA TYR A 35 -3.92 -3.47 -15.50
C TYR A 35 -2.78 -2.67 -14.83
N LEU A 36 -2.34 -3.09 -13.65
CA LEU A 36 -1.28 -2.41 -12.89
C LEU A 36 0.09 -2.51 -13.58
N GLU A 37 0.40 -3.61 -14.26
CA GLU A 37 1.62 -3.77 -15.05
C GLU A 37 1.67 -2.81 -16.25
N LYS A 38 0.52 -2.56 -16.88
CA LYS A 38 0.39 -1.54 -17.95
C LYS A 38 0.43 -0.11 -17.41
N THR A 39 0.08 0.07 -16.15
CA THR A 39 -0.03 1.37 -15.48
C THR A 39 1.30 1.80 -14.84
N PHE A 40 2.07 0.88 -14.27
CA PHE A 40 3.28 1.20 -13.51
C PHE A 40 4.51 0.42 -14.00
N GLN A 41 5.54 1.15 -14.37
CA GLN A 41 6.85 0.60 -14.70
C GLN A 41 7.82 0.85 -13.54
N VAL A 42 8.62 -0.13 -13.16
CA VAL A 42 9.62 0.07 -12.10
C VAL A 42 10.80 0.88 -12.63
N ARG A 43 11.36 1.74 -11.78
CA ARG A 43 12.56 2.51 -12.15
C ARG A 43 13.84 1.68 -12.13
N ARG A 44 13.89 0.67 -11.27
CA ARG A 44 15.02 -0.28 -11.14
C ARG A 44 14.48 -1.69 -10.95
N PRO A 45 14.95 -2.67 -11.74
CA PRO A 45 14.59 -4.06 -11.53
C PRO A 45 15.06 -4.57 -10.17
N ALA A 46 14.32 -5.47 -9.54
CA ALA A 46 14.78 -6.12 -8.29
C ALA A 46 15.87 -7.17 -8.53
N GLY A 47 15.90 -7.76 -9.74
CA GLY A 47 16.68 -8.97 -10.00
C GLY A 47 15.97 -10.20 -9.45
N THR A 48 16.73 -11.16 -8.91
CA THR A 48 16.16 -12.34 -8.24
C THR A 48 15.65 -11.95 -6.85
N ILE A 49 14.38 -12.23 -6.57
CA ILE A 49 13.78 -11.96 -5.26
C ILE A 49 13.92 -13.18 -4.36
N LEU A 50 14.59 -12.98 -3.23
CA LEU A 50 14.64 -13.91 -2.10
C LEU A 50 14.13 -13.20 -0.84
N LEU A 51 13.25 -13.85 -0.10
CA LEU A 51 12.64 -13.30 1.11
C LEU A 51 13.38 -13.78 2.36
N SER A 52 13.60 -12.86 3.29
CA SER A 52 14.22 -13.19 4.58
C SER A 52 13.25 -14.02 5.42
N ARG A 53 13.78 -15.05 6.08
CA ARG A 53 12.99 -15.86 7.01
C ARG A 53 12.56 -15.06 8.24
N GLN A 54 11.37 -15.35 8.73
CA GLN A 54 10.92 -14.84 10.02
C GLN A 54 11.63 -15.57 11.16
N CYS A 55 11.83 -14.88 12.28
CA CYS A 55 12.40 -15.49 13.49
C CYS A 55 11.29 -16.06 14.37
N ALA A 56 11.52 -17.20 15.00
CA ALA A 56 10.49 -17.86 15.83
C ALA A 56 10.00 -16.96 16.98
N THR A 57 10.92 -16.20 17.58
CA THR A 57 10.64 -15.27 18.69
C THR A 57 10.37 -13.82 18.24
N ASN A 58 10.32 -13.55 16.92
CA ASN A 58 10.30 -12.20 16.34
C ASN A 58 11.45 -11.27 16.82
N GLN A 59 12.53 -11.85 17.36
CA GLN A 59 13.73 -11.12 17.74
C GLN A 59 14.72 -11.12 16.57
N TYR A 60 14.87 -9.96 15.95
CA TYR A 60 15.75 -9.74 14.81
C TYR A 60 16.98 -8.95 15.25
N GLN A 61 18.16 -9.36 14.77
CA GLN A 61 19.38 -8.58 14.88
C GLN A 61 19.71 -7.96 13.52
N TYR A 62 19.84 -6.64 13.49
CA TYR A 62 20.25 -5.89 12.31
C TYR A 62 21.76 -5.67 12.38
N LEU A 63 22.54 -6.46 11.66
CA LEU A 63 23.99 -6.33 11.60
C LEU A 63 24.36 -5.89 10.19
N ARG A 64 24.65 -4.59 10.03
CA ARG A 64 24.98 -4.00 8.73
C ARG A 64 26.47 -4.18 8.44
N LYS A 65 26.79 -4.91 7.37
CA LYS A 65 28.04 -4.69 6.61
C LYS A 65 27.66 -3.94 5.33
N GLU A 66 28.57 -3.12 4.79
CA GLU A 66 28.32 -2.23 3.63
C GLU A 66 27.66 -2.92 2.41
N ASN A 67 27.72 -4.25 2.31
CA ASN A 67 27.09 -5.04 1.24
C ASN A 67 26.23 -6.24 1.71
N ASP A 68 25.93 -6.37 3.01
CA ASP A 68 25.18 -7.53 3.52
C ASP A 68 23.99 -7.09 4.40
N HIS A 69 22.80 -6.96 3.77
CA HIS A 69 21.56 -6.54 4.42
C HIS A 69 20.71 -7.75 4.87
N HIS A 70 21.34 -8.81 5.39
CA HIS A 70 20.60 -9.97 5.87
C HIS A 70 20.06 -9.72 7.28
N ARG A 71 18.75 -9.95 7.46
CA ARG A 71 18.16 -10.09 8.79
C ARG A 71 18.60 -11.41 9.40
N CYS A 72 19.08 -11.38 10.63
CA CYS A 72 19.46 -12.58 11.37
C CYS A 72 18.58 -12.76 12.60
N CYS A 73 18.34 -14.01 12.96
CA CYS A 73 17.61 -14.39 14.17
C CYS A 73 18.56 -14.56 15.35
N THR A 74 18.13 -14.12 16.54
CA THR A 74 18.92 -14.31 17.77
C THR A 74 19.06 -15.78 18.15
N GLU A 75 18.00 -16.57 17.93
CA GLU A 75 17.91 -17.97 18.35
C GLU A 75 17.66 -18.91 17.17
N GLU A 76 16.49 -18.83 16.55
CA GLU A 76 16.14 -19.69 15.42
C GLU A 76 15.16 -19.00 14.45
N CYS A 77 15.16 -19.47 13.19
CA CYS A 77 14.12 -19.10 12.24
C CYS A 77 12.84 -19.86 12.53
N ALA A 78 11.69 -19.23 12.26
CA ALA A 78 10.39 -19.87 12.32
C ALA A 78 10.32 -21.02 11.31
N GLU A 79 9.64 -22.11 11.69
CA GLU A 79 9.39 -23.27 10.83
C GLU A 79 8.72 -22.87 9.50
N HIS A 80 7.82 -21.89 9.55
CA HIS A 80 7.15 -21.34 8.38
C HIS A 80 7.25 -19.82 8.36
N THR A 81 7.82 -19.28 7.30
CA THR A 81 7.78 -17.84 7.03
C THR A 81 6.48 -17.48 6.31
N LYS A 82 5.78 -16.46 6.81
CA LYS A 82 4.51 -15.99 6.26
C LYS A 82 4.62 -14.57 5.71
N CYS A 83 3.92 -14.32 4.61
CA CYS A 83 3.64 -12.98 4.11
C CYS A 83 2.13 -12.74 4.24
N GLY A 84 1.73 -11.98 5.26
CA GLY A 84 0.35 -11.92 5.71
C GLY A 84 -0.14 -13.30 6.14
N PRO A 85 -1.31 -13.78 5.66
CA PRO A 85 -1.82 -15.09 6.03
C PRO A 85 -1.25 -16.24 5.18
N VAL A 86 -0.43 -15.94 4.15
CA VAL A 86 0.08 -16.93 3.19
C VAL A 86 1.47 -17.41 3.59
N ILE A 87 1.68 -18.74 3.61
CA ILE A 87 3.00 -19.34 3.80
C ILE A 87 3.83 -19.18 2.54
N VAL A 88 5.01 -18.56 2.67
CA VAL A 88 5.96 -18.37 1.57
C VAL A 88 6.59 -19.72 1.18
N PRO A 89 6.65 -20.07 -0.11
CA PRO A 89 7.35 -21.28 -0.56
C PRO A 89 8.84 -21.27 -0.19
N GLU A 90 9.39 -22.44 0.15
CA GLU A 90 10.78 -22.57 0.60
C GLU A 90 11.78 -22.14 -0.47
N GLU A 91 11.46 -22.34 -1.74
CA GLU A 91 12.26 -21.92 -2.88
C GLU A 91 12.37 -20.39 -3.05
N HIS A 92 11.50 -19.62 -2.39
CA HIS A 92 11.54 -18.15 -2.40
C HIS A 92 12.29 -17.59 -1.18
N LEU A 93 12.67 -18.41 -0.21
CA LEU A 93 13.27 -17.99 1.04
C LEU A 93 14.80 -18.04 0.98
N GLN A 94 15.43 -17.07 1.63
CA GLN A 94 16.85 -17.13 1.96
C GLN A 94 17.11 -18.25 2.97
N GLN A 95 18.34 -18.75 2.99
CA GLN A 95 18.87 -19.62 4.02
C GLN A 95 18.75 -18.92 5.38
N CYS A 96 18.38 -19.69 6.41
CA CYS A 96 18.28 -19.15 7.75
C CYS A 96 19.66 -18.69 8.23
N ARG A 97 19.73 -17.52 8.88
CA ARG A 97 20.94 -17.03 9.54
C ARG A 97 20.66 -16.77 11.01
N VAL A 98 21.46 -17.38 11.89
CA VAL A 98 21.32 -17.30 13.34
C VAL A 98 22.59 -16.74 13.97
N CYS A 99 22.45 -15.74 14.85
CA CYS A 99 23.56 -15.15 15.60
C CYS A 99 23.49 -15.56 17.08
N CYS A 100 24.10 -16.70 17.45
CA CYS A 100 24.11 -17.14 18.85
C CYS A 100 24.87 -16.15 19.75
N GLY A 101 24.18 -15.56 20.74
CA GLY A 101 24.80 -14.65 21.71
C GLY A 101 25.20 -13.28 21.14
N GLY A 102 24.63 -12.87 20.01
CA GLY A 102 24.86 -11.55 19.40
C GLY A 102 26.28 -11.33 18.84
N LYS A 103 27.10 -12.38 18.78
CA LYS A 103 28.47 -12.33 18.27
C LYS A 103 28.54 -12.84 16.83
N TRP A 104 29.36 -12.17 16.02
CA TRP A 104 29.63 -12.52 14.63
C TRP A 104 30.76 -13.57 14.54
N PRO A 105 30.79 -14.45 13.52
CA PRO A 105 29.85 -14.58 12.40
C PRO A 105 28.57 -15.32 12.77
N CYS A 106 27.45 -14.84 12.23
CA CYS A 106 26.18 -15.55 12.30
C CYS A 106 26.24 -16.80 11.41
N GLY A 107 25.83 -17.94 11.95
CA GLY A 107 25.84 -19.22 11.25
C GLY A 107 24.68 -19.33 10.27
N ALA A 108 24.97 -19.80 9.05
CA ALA A 108 23.94 -20.21 8.11
C ALA A 108 23.41 -21.60 8.51
N VAL A 109 22.09 -21.76 8.60
CA VAL A 109 21.44 -22.98 9.08
C VAL A 109 20.36 -23.41 8.08
N GLY A 110 20.20 -24.72 7.92
CA GLY A 110 19.16 -25.30 7.08
C GLY A 110 19.47 -25.23 5.58
N VAL A 111 18.41 -25.28 4.78
CA VAL A 111 18.49 -25.36 3.31
C VAL A 111 19.17 -24.10 2.74
N PRO A 112 20.23 -24.24 1.91
CA PRO A 112 20.85 -23.12 1.23
C PRO A 112 19.86 -22.33 0.36
N ASP A 113 20.24 -21.10 0.02
CA ASP A 113 19.49 -20.27 -0.93
C ASP A 113 19.20 -21.07 -2.20
N GLN A 114 17.92 -21.16 -2.55
CA GLN A 114 17.50 -21.74 -3.83
C GLN A 114 17.52 -20.67 -4.92
N GLU A 115 16.90 -20.97 -6.05
CA GLU A 115 16.87 -20.07 -7.21
C GLU A 115 16.15 -18.74 -6.93
N GLY A 116 15.24 -18.70 -5.95
CA GLY A 116 14.39 -17.54 -5.69
C GLY A 116 13.39 -17.28 -6.83
N VAL A 117 12.77 -16.11 -6.80
CA VAL A 117 11.86 -15.69 -7.86
C VAL A 117 12.63 -14.87 -8.88
N ARG A 118 13.02 -15.52 -10.00
CA ARG A 118 13.65 -14.85 -11.14
C ARG A 118 12.66 -14.02 -11.96
N ASP A 119 13.21 -13.03 -12.65
CA ASP A 119 12.52 -12.14 -13.59
C ASP A 119 11.30 -11.46 -12.97
N ALA A 120 11.39 -11.04 -11.70
CA ALA A 120 10.31 -10.39 -10.99
C ALA A 120 10.78 -9.14 -10.25
N ASP A 121 9.96 -8.08 -10.28
CA ASP A 121 10.23 -6.88 -9.47
C ASP A 121 9.38 -6.81 -8.21
N PHE A 122 8.29 -7.58 -8.16
CA PHE A 122 7.41 -7.70 -7.01
C PHE A 122 6.74 -9.08 -7.02
N VAL A 123 6.66 -9.72 -5.86
CA VAL A 123 5.96 -11.00 -5.67
C VAL A 123 4.71 -10.78 -4.83
N LEU A 124 3.54 -11.07 -5.40
CA LEU A 124 2.26 -10.99 -4.69
C LEU A 124 1.81 -12.39 -4.26
N TYR A 125 1.71 -12.61 -2.95
CA TYR A 125 1.15 -13.81 -2.35
C TYR A 125 -0.34 -13.65 -2.14
N VAL A 126 -1.13 -14.44 -2.85
CA VAL A 126 -2.59 -14.29 -2.85
C VAL A 126 -3.24 -15.41 -2.04
N GLY A 127 -4.14 -15.03 -1.14
CA GLY A 127 -4.96 -15.94 -0.35
C GLY A 127 -6.46 -15.68 -0.51
N ALA A 128 -7.25 -16.70 -0.21
CA ALA A 128 -8.69 -16.57 0.05
C ALA A 128 -8.99 -17.27 1.38
N LEU A 129 -8.44 -16.73 2.47
CA LEU A 129 -8.42 -17.38 3.79
C LEU A 129 -9.38 -16.64 4.74
N ALA A 130 -10.20 -17.41 5.46
CA ALA A 130 -11.04 -16.91 6.55
C ALA A 130 -10.16 -16.65 7.77
N THR A 131 -9.73 -15.40 7.95
CA THR A 131 -8.92 -14.94 9.08
C THR A 131 -9.76 -14.14 10.07
N GLU A 132 -9.25 -13.87 11.28
CA GLU A 132 -9.91 -12.96 12.25
C GLU A 132 -10.18 -11.56 11.67
N ARG A 133 -9.33 -11.06 10.76
CA ARG A 133 -9.62 -9.81 10.03
C ARG A 133 -10.89 -9.90 9.17
N CYS A 134 -11.24 -11.08 8.68
CA CYS A 134 -12.45 -11.29 7.88
C CYS A 134 -13.72 -11.39 8.73
N SER A 135 -13.62 -11.48 10.06
CA SER A 135 -14.79 -11.43 10.94
C SER A 135 -15.16 -10.02 11.37
N HIS A 136 -14.35 -9.01 11.02
CA HIS A 136 -14.68 -7.61 11.24
C HIS A 136 -15.63 -7.13 10.14
N GLU A 137 -16.63 -6.34 10.51
CA GLU A 137 -17.64 -5.84 9.56
C GLU A 137 -16.96 -5.01 8.45
N ASN A 138 -17.44 -5.16 7.22
CA ASN A 138 -17.04 -4.41 6.02
C ASN A 138 -15.63 -4.68 5.45
N ILE A 139 -14.86 -5.66 5.96
CA ILE A 139 -13.59 -6.05 5.34
C ILE A 139 -13.82 -7.10 4.24
N ILE A 140 -13.78 -6.66 2.98
CA ILE A 140 -13.89 -7.55 1.80
C ILE A 140 -12.54 -8.20 1.48
N SER A 141 -11.48 -7.43 1.65
CA SER A 141 -10.11 -7.81 1.34
C SER A 141 -9.15 -6.97 2.14
N TYR A 142 -7.90 -7.43 2.20
CA TYR A 142 -6.81 -6.64 2.75
C TYR A 142 -5.49 -7.07 2.13
N ALA A 143 -4.59 -6.12 1.97
CA ALA A 143 -3.25 -6.33 1.46
C ALA A 143 -2.23 -5.44 2.13
N ALA A 144 -0.99 -5.89 2.14
CA ALA A 144 0.14 -5.09 2.59
C ALA A 144 1.44 -5.63 1.99
N TYR A 145 2.51 -4.86 2.13
CA TYR A 145 3.86 -5.32 1.85
C TYR A 145 4.38 -6.22 3.00
N CYS A 146 5.34 -7.07 2.69
CA CYS A 146 6.04 -7.93 3.65
C CYS A 146 7.54 -7.67 3.68
N GLN A 147 8.12 -7.26 2.54
CA GLN A 147 9.55 -7.00 2.43
C GLN A 147 9.84 -5.89 1.43
N GLN A 148 10.80 -5.05 1.79
CA GLN A 148 11.36 -4.00 0.94
C GLN A 148 12.77 -4.40 0.49
N GLU A 149 13.21 -3.91 -0.67
CA GLU A 149 14.59 -4.07 -1.12
C GLU A 149 15.53 -3.04 -0.48
N ALA A 150 16.80 -3.39 -0.31
CA ALA A 150 17.73 -2.62 0.50
C ALA A 150 18.19 -1.29 -0.13
N LYS A 151 18.09 -1.11 -1.46
CA LYS A 151 18.70 0.04 -2.14
C LYS A 151 17.76 1.25 -2.22
N MET A 152 16.49 1.01 -2.53
CA MET A 152 15.48 2.08 -2.69
C MET A 152 14.32 1.95 -1.71
N ASP A 153 14.38 0.99 -0.77
CA ASP A 153 13.28 0.67 0.16
C ASP A 153 11.96 0.34 -0.53
N ARG A 154 12.01 -0.06 -1.81
CA ARG A 154 10.83 -0.38 -2.59
C ARG A 154 10.26 -1.72 -2.11
N PRO A 155 8.94 -1.84 -1.89
CA PRO A 155 8.31 -3.14 -1.69
C PRO A 155 8.65 -4.09 -2.84
N ILE A 156 9.10 -5.30 -2.49
CA ILE A 156 9.42 -6.40 -3.43
C ILE A 156 8.59 -7.65 -3.18
N ALA A 157 7.92 -7.72 -2.03
CA ALA A 157 6.91 -8.72 -1.78
C ALA A 157 5.79 -8.16 -0.92
N GLY A 158 4.59 -8.64 -1.18
CA GLY A 158 3.41 -8.35 -0.40
C GLY A 158 2.38 -9.46 -0.57
N TYR A 159 1.27 -9.31 0.12
CA TYR A 159 0.17 -10.25 0.05
C TYR A 159 -1.14 -9.54 -0.20
N ALA A 160 -2.11 -10.28 -0.71
CA ALA A 160 -3.50 -9.87 -0.77
C ALA A 160 -4.38 -11.05 -0.39
N ASN A 161 -5.31 -10.83 0.53
CA ASN A 161 -6.25 -11.86 0.96
C ASN A 161 -7.69 -11.41 0.68
N LEU A 162 -8.46 -12.24 -0.03
CA LEU A 162 -9.90 -12.07 -0.17
C LEU A 162 -10.62 -12.82 0.95
N CYS A 163 -11.54 -12.15 1.64
CA CYS A 163 -12.37 -12.82 2.64
C CYS A 163 -13.42 -13.70 1.95
N PRO A 164 -13.41 -15.04 2.14
CA PRO A 164 -14.22 -15.96 1.33
C PRO A 164 -15.72 -15.64 1.29
N ASN A 165 -16.28 -15.22 2.42
CA ASN A 165 -17.71 -14.93 2.57
C ASN A 165 -18.14 -13.65 1.82
N MET A 166 -17.19 -12.79 1.45
CA MET A 166 -17.45 -11.52 0.77
C MET A 166 -17.25 -11.60 -0.75
N ILE A 167 -16.83 -12.76 -1.27
CA ILE A 167 -16.65 -12.96 -2.71
C ILE A 167 -18.02 -13.20 -3.34
N SER A 168 -18.61 -12.13 -3.89
CA SER A 168 -19.87 -12.22 -4.61
C SER A 168 -19.76 -13.18 -5.78
N THR A 169 -20.78 -14.00 -6.03
CA THR A 169 -20.88 -14.89 -7.20
C THR A 169 -21.52 -14.19 -8.40
N GLN A 170 -22.13 -13.02 -8.21
CA GLN A 170 -22.83 -12.29 -9.27
C GLN A 170 -21.86 -11.65 -10.29
N PRO A 171 -22.14 -11.71 -11.61
CA PRO A 171 -21.32 -11.05 -12.63
C PRO A 171 -21.30 -9.53 -12.52
N GLN A 172 -22.39 -8.90 -12.08
CA GLN A 172 -22.50 -7.44 -11.96
C GLN A 172 -21.50 -6.88 -10.94
N GLU A 173 -21.24 -7.63 -9.87
CA GLU A 173 -20.29 -7.29 -8.80
C GLU A 173 -18.82 -7.51 -9.21
N PHE A 174 -18.55 -8.11 -10.38
CA PHE A 174 -17.18 -8.41 -10.81
C PHE A 174 -16.34 -7.14 -10.96
N VAL A 175 -16.91 -6.08 -11.53
CA VAL A 175 -16.21 -4.80 -11.72
C VAL A 175 -15.88 -4.16 -10.36
N GLY A 176 -16.83 -4.20 -9.42
CA GLY A 176 -16.63 -3.75 -8.06
C GLY A 176 -15.49 -4.49 -7.37
N MET A 177 -15.51 -5.83 -7.40
CA MET A 177 -14.44 -6.66 -6.82
C MET A 177 -13.09 -6.46 -7.51
N LEU A 178 -13.07 -6.30 -8.84
CA LEU A 178 -11.84 -6.03 -9.58
C LEU A 178 -11.21 -4.71 -9.13
N SER A 179 -12.02 -3.67 -8.93
CA SER A 179 -11.58 -2.40 -8.36
C SER A 179 -11.05 -2.57 -6.93
N THR A 180 -11.70 -3.40 -6.10
CA THR A 180 -11.19 -3.72 -4.75
C THR A 180 -9.82 -4.38 -4.82
N VAL A 181 -9.65 -5.40 -5.68
CA VAL A 181 -8.34 -6.07 -5.80
C VAL A 181 -7.25 -5.12 -6.28
N LYS A 182 -7.55 -4.20 -7.21
CA LYS A 182 -6.59 -3.16 -7.62
C LYS A 182 -6.21 -2.26 -6.44
N HIS A 183 -7.19 -1.83 -5.64
CA HIS A 183 -6.99 -1.00 -4.45
C HIS A 183 -6.05 -1.68 -3.44
N GLU A 184 -6.31 -2.94 -3.12
CA GLU A 184 -5.46 -3.72 -2.22
C GLU A 184 -4.02 -3.86 -2.74
N ILE A 185 -3.86 -4.16 -4.02
CA ILE A 185 -2.52 -4.30 -4.60
C ILE A 185 -1.77 -2.95 -4.53
N ILE A 186 -2.45 -1.82 -4.69
CA ILE A 186 -1.83 -0.49 -4.58
C ILE A 186 -1.31 -0.23 -3.15
N HIS A 187 -2.01 -0.68 -2.11
CA HIS A 187 -1.48 -0.64 -0.74
C HIS A 187 -0.19 -1.45 -0.60
N ALA A 188 -0.17 -2.67 -1.13
CA ALA A 188 1.02 -3.53 -1.10
C ALA A 188 2.19 -2.97 -1.93
N LEU A 189 1.90 -2.20 -2.99
CA LEU A 189 2.89 -1.60 -3.87
C LEU A 189 3.49 -0.30 -3.33
N GLY A 190 2.75 0.49 -2.55
CA GLY A 190 3.31 1.72 -2.01
C GLY A 190 2.38 2.72 -1.32
N PHE A 191 1.07 2.70 -1.58
CA PHE A 191 0.17 3.65 -0.90
C PHE A 191 -0.19 3.12 0.49
N SER A 192 0.69 3.32 1.46
CA SER A 192 0.43 2.97 2.85
C SER A 192 1.19 3.91 3.77
N ALA A 193 0.59 4.30 4.89
CA ALA A 193 1.23 5.16 5.87
C ALA A 193 2.55 4.58 6.40
N GLY A 194 2.66 3.25 6.48
CA GLY A 194 3.89 2.55 6.85
C GLY A 194 5.01 2.64 5.83
N LEU A 195 4.76 3.17 4.63
CA LEU A 195 5.73 3.32 3.55
C LEU A 195 6.11 4.77 3.25
N PHE A 196 5.38 5.77 3.75
CA PHE A 196 5.63 7.19 3.45
C PHE A 196 7.04 7.65 3.85
N ALA A 197 7.57 7.14 4.96
CA ALA A 197 8.93 7.47 5.39
C ALA A 197 10.02 6.97 4.43
N PHE A 198 9.70 6.02 3.57
CA PHE A 198 10.63 5.36 2.66
C PHE A 198 10.55 5.88 1.23
N TYR A 199 9.76 6.92 0.96
CA TYR A 199 9.67 7.51 -0.38
C TYR A 199 10.99 8.19 -0.77
N HIS A 200 11.27 8.16 -2.07
CA HIS A 200 12.46 8.77 -2.66
C HIS A 200 12.06 9.85 -3.69
N ASP A 201 12.93 10.82 -3.88
CA ASP A 201 12.76 11.82 -4.93
C ASP A 201 12.99 11.22 -6.34
N LYS A 202 12.82 12.09 -7.35
CA LYS A 202 13.03 11.73 -8.76
C LYS A 202 14.48 11.33 -9.07
N ASP A 203 15.45 11.66 -8.23
CA ASP A 203 16.86 11.34 -8.43
C ASP A 203 17.26 10.07 -7.63
N GLY A 204 16.36 9.59 -6.79
CA GLY A 204 16.51 8.38 -5.97
C GLY A 204 17.09 8.66 -4.60
N ASN A 205 17.04 9.90 -4.11
CA ASN A 205 17.44 10.24 -2.74
C ASN A 205 16.24 10.10 -1.80
N PRO A 206 16.44 9.61 -0.55
CA PRO A 206 15.37 9.54 0.44
C PRO A 206 14.74 10.91 0.72
N LEU A 207 13.41 10.99 0.74
CA LEU A 207 12.70 12.21 1.15
C LEU A 207 12.71 12.42 2.67
N THR A 208 12.95 11.36 3.43
CA THR A 208 13.06 11.37 4.89
C THR A 208 14.51 11.14 5.31
N SER A 209 14.97 11.87 6.33
CA SER A 209 16.28 11.66 6.94
C SER A 209 16.41 10.25 7.51
N ARG A 210 17.62 9.68 7.45
CA ARG A 210 17.92 8.33 7.94
C ARG A 210 18.96 8.38 9.05
N PHE A 211 18.89 7.43 9.98
CA PHE A 211 19.97 7.17 10.93
C PHE A 211 21.13 6.41 10.26
N ALA A 212 22.20 6.15 11.01
CA ALA A 212 23.37 5.42 10.52
C ALA A 212 23.05 3.99 10.05
N ASP A 213 22.00 3.38 10.62
CA ASP A 213 21.48 2.08 10.19
C ASP A 213 20.78 2.12 8.82
N GLY A 214 20.51 3.31 8.29
CA GLY A 214 19.81 3.52 7.02
C GLY A 214 18.29 3.54 7.13
N LEU A 215 17.72 3.47 8.34
CA LEU A 215 16.28 3.51 8.55
C LEU A 215 15.81 4.93 8.90
N PRO A 216 14.57 5.30 8.54
CA PRO A 216 13.94 6.51 9.07
C PRO A 216 13.73 6.42 10.59
N PRO A 217 13.48 7.55 11.27
CA PRO A 217 13.08 7.54 12.67
C PRO A 217 11.79 6.75 12.90
N PHE A 218 11.70 6.00 14.00
CA PHE A 218 10.47 5.28 14.35
C PHE A 218 9.62 6.11 15.33
N ASN A 219 8.33 6.27 15.03
CA ASN A 219 7.38 6.92 15.90
C ASN A 219 6.59 5.85 16.68
N TYR A 220 6.95 5.66 17.95
CA TYR A 220 6.31 4.67 18.83
C TYR A 220 4.83 4.94 19.11
N SER A 221 4.40 6.20 19.07
CA SER A 221 2.99 6.55 19.29
C SER A 221 2.11 6.17 18.09
N LEU A 222 2.64 6.26 16.87
CA LEU A 222 1.95 5.84 15.66
C LEU A 222 2.19 4.36 15.33
N GLY A 223 3.25 3.74 15.87
CA GLY A 223 3.69 2.40 15.48
C GLY A 223 4.24 2.33 14.05
N LEU A 224 4.69 3.47 13.50
CA LEU A 224 5.15 3.62 12.11
C LEU A 224 6.49 4.35 12.03
N TYR A 225 7.20 4.17 10.93
CA TYR A 225 8.32 5.04 10.59
C TYR A 225 7.83 6.46 10.30
N GLN A 226 8.46 7.44 10.93
CA GLN A 226 8.11 8.85 10.83
C GLN A 226 8.53 9.39 9.46
N TRP A 227 7.56 9.79 8.64
CA TRP A 227 7.81 10.51 7.40
C TRP A 227 8.26 11.96 7.67
N SER A 228 8.89 12.59 6.67
CA SER A 228 9.23 14.01 6.71
C SER A 228 8.11 14.91 6.17
N ASP A 229 8.22 16.21 6.44
CA ASP A 229 7.33 17.25 5.90
C ASP A 229 7.40 17.41 4.37
N LYS A 230 8.35 16.73 3.70
CA LYS A 230 8.40 16.65 2.23
C LYS A 230 7.41 15.63 1.66
N VAL A 231 6.90 14.71 2.49
CA VAL A 231 5.98 13.64 2.07
C VAL A 231 4.58 13.94 2.56
N VAL A 232 4.39 14.05 3.87
CA VAL A 232 3.09 14.36 4.48
C VAL A 232 3.26 15.47 5.53
N ARG A 233 2.36 16.46 5.49
CA ARG A 233 2.31 17.56 6.45
C ARG A 233 0.97 17.61 7.17
N LYS A 234 1.00 17.91 8.46
CA LYS A 234 -0.19 18.22 9.24
C LYS A 234 -0.55 19.69 9.05
N VAL A 235 -1.81 19.98 8.72
CA VAL A 235 -2.31 21.35 8.54
C VAL A 235 -3.62 21.52 9.30
N GLU A 236 -3.78 22.67 9.96
CA GLU A 236 -5.04 23.05 10.59
C GLU A 236 -5.82 24.02 9.69
N ARG A 237 -7.11 23.75 9.52
CA ARG A 237 -8.07 24.59 8.79
C ARG A 237 -9.17 25.04 9.74
N LEU A 238 -9.73 26.22 9.51
CA LEU A 238 -10.93 26.67 10.22
C LEU A 238 -12.16 26.28 9.41
N TRP A 239 -13.01 25.43 9.98
CA TRP A 239 -14.22 24.93 9.33
C TRP A 239 -15.46 25.62 9.88
N ASP A 240 -16.29 26.15 8.98
CA ASP A 240 -17.63 26.65 9.32
C ASP A 240 -18.53 25.46 9.67
N ILE A 241 -19.27 25.56 10.78
CA ILE A 241 -20.25 24.58 11.24
C ILE A 241 -21.62 25.26 11.44
N ARG A 242 -22.57 24.56 12.07
CA ARG A 242 -23.88 25.15 12.40
C ARG A 242 -23.71 26.38 13.32
N ASP A 243 -24.72 27.25 13.30
CA ASP A 243 -24.81 28.45 14.14
C ASP A 243 -23.68 29.47 13.94
N ASN A 244 -23.17 29.58 12.72
CA ASN A 244 -22.09 30.51 12.34
C ASN A 244 -20.81 30.36 13.17
N LYS A 245 -20.58 29.18 13.76
CA LYS A 245 -19.36 28.87 14.51
C LYS A 245 -18.28 28.35 13.57
N ARG A 246 -17.03 28.55 13.98
CA ARG A 246 -15.86 27.96 13.33
C ARG A 246 -15.08 27.10 14.31
N VAL A 247 -14.63 25.94 13.84
CA VAL A 247 -13.82 25.02 14.64
C VAL A 247 -12.50 24.71 13.94
N PRO A 248 -11.40 24.54 14.69
CA PRO A 248 -10.18 23.96 14.17
C PRO A 248 -10.43 22.55 13.65
N HIS A 249 -9.96 22.27 12.44
CA HIS A 249 -10.03 20.97 11.80
C HIS A 249 -8.64 20.60 11.28
N THR A 250 -8.06 19.54 11.83
CA THR A 250 -6.75 19.04 11.44
C THR A 250 -6.89 18.08 10.25
N VAL A 251 -6.05 18.28 9.24
CA VAL A 251 -5.93 17.40 8.07
C VAL A 251 -4.47 17.01 7.86
N TYR A 252 -4.24 15.85 7.23
CA TYR A 252 -2.93 15.44 6.75
C TYR A 252 -2.89 15.59 5.24
N LEU A 253 -1.92 16.35 4.73
CA LEU A 253 -1.74 16.58 3.31
C LEU A 253 -0.57 15.75 2.81
N LEU A 254 -0.78 14.97 1.76
CA LEU A 254 0.31 14.42 0.97
C LEU A 254 0.79 15.50 -0.01
N VAL A 255 2.03 15.94 0.17
CA VAL A 255 2.57 17.17 -0.44
C VAL A 255 3.64 16.92 -1.50
N THR A 256 3.74 15.68 -1.98
CA THR A 256 4.73 15.32 -3.00
C THR A 256 4.41 16.02 -4.34
N PRO A 257 5.43 16.35 -5.15
CA PRO A 257 5.28 17.33 -6.24
C PRO A 257 4.21 17.00 -7.29
N ARG A 258 4.12 15.74 -7.75
CA ARG A 258 3.13 15.36 -8.77
C ARG A 258 1.74 15.26 -8.19
N VAL A 259 1.61 14.79 -6.94
CA VAL A 259 0.30 14.76 -6.26
C VAL A 259 -0.24 16.17 -6.13
N VAL A 260 0.59 17.12 -5.70
CA VAL A 260 0.23 18.54 -5.65
C VAL A 260 -0.21 19.04 -7.03
N ASP A 261 0.59 18.80 -8.07
CA ASP A 261 0.28 19.25 -9.43
C ASP A 261 -1.02 18.66 -9.98
N GLU A 262 -1.25 17.36 -9.82
CA GLU A 262 -2.46 16.70 -10.30
C GLU A 262 -3.69 17.10 -9.49
N ALA A 263 -3.57 17.29 -8.17
CA ALA A 263 -4.66 17.82 -7.35
C ALA A 263 -5.01 19.27 -7.75
N ARG A 264 -4.02 20.14 -7.97
CA ARG A 264 -4.23 21.52 -8.44
C ARG A 264 -4.98 21.56 -9.76
N LYS A 265 -4.57 20.72 -10.72
CA LYS A 265 -5.23 20.59 -12.03
C LYS A 265 -6.65 20.05 -11.90
N HIS A 266 -6.84 19.00 -11.08
CA HIS A 266 -8.14 18.36 -10.89
C HIS A 266 -9.17 19.34 -10.34
N PHE A 267 -8.86 20.01 -9.22
CA PHE A 267 -9.79 20.95 -8.58
C PHE A 267 -9.81 22.35 -9.20
N ASN A 268 -8.89 22.68 -10.12
CA ASN A 268 -8.64 24.04 -10.57
C ASN A 268 -8.32 25.00 -9.40
N CYS A 269 -7.38 24.60 -8.54
CA CYS A 269 -6.96 25.39 -7.39
C CYS A 269 -5.43 25.55 -7.36
N PRO A 270 -4.85 26.62 -7.94
CA PRO A 270 -3.40 26.80 -8.07
C PRO A 270 -2.64 26.90 -6.73
N ILE A 271 -3.32 27.33 -5.67
CA ILE A 271 -2.73 27.53 -4.34
C ILE A 271 -2.85 26.29 -3.43
N LEU A 272 -3.34 25.16 -3.95
CA LEU A 272 -3.47 23.94 -3.15
C LEU A 272 -2.08 23.43 -2.74
N GLU A 273 -1.92 23.05 -1.48
CA GLU A 273 -0.63 22.71 -0.87
C GLU A 273 -0.29 21.22 -0.97
N GLY A 274 -1.31 20.38 -1.19
CA GLY A 274 -1.24 18.92 -1.20
C GLY A 274 -2.64 18.33 -1.28
N MET A 275 -2.71 17.00 -1.38
CA MET A 275 -3.98 16.27 -1.37
C MET A 275 -4.28 15.74 0.03
N GLU A 276 -5.50 15.93 0.53
CA GLU A 276 -5.90 15.44 1.85
C GLU A 276 -5.96 13.90 1.88
N LEU A 277 -5.34 13.32 2.90
CA LEU A 277 -5.50 11.92 3.29
C LEU A 277 -6.68 11.80 4.25
N GLU A 278 -7.32 10.64 4.22
CA GLU A 278 -8.43 10.28 5.11
C GLU A 278 -8.02 10.46 6.59
N ASN A 279 -8.86 11.14 7.36
CA ASN A 279 -8.63 11.46 8.77
C ASN A 279 -9.63 10.78 9.72
N GLN A 280 -10.48 9.87 9.21
CA GLN A 280 -11.44 9.09 9.98
C GLN A 280 -11.26 7.57 9.77
N GLY A 281 -12.05 6.77 10.50
CA GLY A 281 -12.07 5.31 10.35
C GLY A 281 -10.99 4.53 11.12
N GLY A 282 -10.08 5.20 11.83
CA GLY A 282 -9.06 4.58 12.67
C GLY A 282 -7.82 4.09 11.91
N MET A 283 -6.90 3.40 12.59
CA MET A 283 -5.54 3.08 12.10
C MET A 283 -5.48 2.34 10.74
N GLY A 284 -6.51 1.57 10.39
CA GLY A 284 -6.58 0.85 9.11
C GLY A 284 -7.06 1.71 7.93
N THR A 285 -7.65 2.88 8.21
CA THR A 285 -8.29 3.74 7.22
C THR A 285 -7.61 5.10 7.13
N GLU A 286 -7.37 5.72 8.29
CA GLU A 286 -6.67 6.99 8.44
C GLU A 286 -5.29 6.90 7.77
N LEU A 287 -4.87 7.97 7.08
CA LEU A 287 -3.59 8.12 6.38
C LEU A 287 -3.31 7.15 5.21
N ASN A 288 -4.02 6.03 5.12
CA ASN A 288 -3.81 5.02 4.08
C ASN A 288 -4.64 5.28 2.82
N HIS A 289 -5.62 6.18 2.91
CA HIS A 289 -6.58 6.47 1.84
C HIS A 289 -6.62 7.97 1.54
N TRP A 290 -7.20 8.31 0.39
CA TRP A 290 -7.60 9.69 0.10
C TRP A 290 -8.84 10.10 0.88
N GLU A 291 -8.91 11.39 1.24
CA GLU A 291 -10.07 11.99 1.87
C GLU A 291 -11.32 11.83 0.99
N LYS A 292 -12.28 11.04 1.47
CA LYS A 292 -13.47 10.69 0.69
C LYS A 292 -14.32 11.90 0.34
N ARG A 293 -14.42 12.90 1.21
CA ARG A 293 -15.16 14.15 0.94
C ARG A 293 -14.71 14.79 -0.37
N LEU A 294 -13.42 14.72 -0.66
CA LEU A 294 -12.81 15.42 -1.79
C LEU A 294 -12.73 14.58 -3.05
N LEU A 295 -12.61 13.25 -2.94
CA LEU A 295 -12.39 12.36 -4.08
C LEU A 295 -13.45 11.28 -4.28
N GLU A 296 -14.41 11.12 -3.37
CA GLU A 296 -15.62 10.27 -3.45
C GLU A 296 -15.45 8.88 -4.10
N ASN A 297 -15.61 8.78 -5.43
CA ASN A 297 -15.46 7.55 -6.22
C ASN A 297 -14.03 7.28 -6.69
N GLU A 298 -13.03 7.94 -6.15
CA GLU A 298 -11.64 7.55 -6.38
C GLU A 298 -11.36 6.20 -5.70
N ALA A 299 -10.68 5.31 -6.42
CA ALA A 299 -10.50 3.92 -6.05
C ALA A 299 -9.78 3.72 -4.71
N MET A 300 -8.96 4.66 -4.28
CA MET A 300 -8.18 4.66 -3.02
C MET A 300 -8.82 5.49 -1.91
N THR A 301 -10.12 5.78 -1.97
CA THR A 301 -10.88 6.25 -0.79
C THR A 301 -11.22 5.08 0.13
N GLY A 302 -11.32 5.33 1.45
CA GLY A 302 -11.42 4.29 2.48
C GLY A 302 -12.78 3.59 2.64
N SER A 303 -13.72 3.79 1.72
CA SER A 303 -15.02 3.11 1.77
C SER A 303 -15.61 2.85 0.39
N HIS A 304 -16.35 1.76 0.28
CA HIS A 304 -16.93 1.30 -0.98
C HIS A 304 -17.91 2.30 -1.57
N THR A 305 -17.67 2.65 -2.84
CA THR A 305 -18.57 3.45 -3.68
C THR A 305 -18.76 2.78 -5.04
N GLN A 306 -19.87 3.14 -5.70
CA GLN A 306 -20.15 2.68 -7.06
C GLN A 306 -19.22 3.39 -8.05
N ASN A 307 -18.87 2.71 -9.14
CA ASN A 307 -18.06 3.29 -10.23
C ASN A 307 -16.71 3.88 -9.78
N ARG A 308 -15.95 3.10 -8.99
CA ARG A 308 -14.62 3.49 -8.54
C ARG A 308 -13.65 3.64 -9.72
N VAL A 309 -12.93 4.77 -9.75
CA VAL A 309 -11.96 5.11 -10.78
C VAL A 309 -10.56 5.28 -10.21
N LEU A 310 -9.56 4.73 -10.88
CA LEU A 310 -8.16 4.98 -10.53
C LEU A 310 -7.66 6.25 -11.24
N SER A 311 -7.64 7.35 -10.50
CA SER A 311 -7.41 8.69 -11.05
C SER A 311 -5.94 9.01 -11.31
N ARG A 312 -5.70 10.12 -12.02
CA ARG A 312 -4.34 10.70 -12.17
C ARG A 312 -3.68 11.03 -10.83
N ILE A 313 -4.46 11.31 -9.77
CA ILE A 313 -3.94 11.63 -8.43
C ILE A 313 -3.28 10.40 -7.80
N THR A 314 -3.91 9.23 -7.87
CA THR A 314 -3.31 7.98 -7.37
C THR A 314 -2.10 7.56 -8.20
N LEU A 315 -2.16 7.70 -9.53
CA LEU A 315 -1.00 7.44 -10.39
C LEU A 315 0.18 8.37 -10.03
N ALA A 316 -0.10 9.63 -9.74
CA ALA A 316 0.90 10.59 -9.29
C ALA A 316 1.52 10.22 -7.95
N LEU A 317 0.73 9.74 -6.98
CA LEU A 317 1.27 9.22 -5.73
C LEU A 317 2.23 8.07 -5.99
N MET A 318 1.82 7.10 -6.81
CA MET A 318 2.66 5.94 -7.12
C MET A 318 3.96 6.33 -7.81
N GLU A 319 3.96 7.34 -8.68
CA GLU A 319 5.20 7.87 -9.27
C GLU A 319 6.05 8.65 -8.25
N ASP A 320 5.43 9.42 -7.36
CA ASP A 320 6.11 10.19 -6.30
C ASP A 320 6.64 9.33 -5.14
N THR A 321 6.31 8.03 -5.08
CA THR A 321 7.06 7.07 -4.24
C THR A 321 8.56 7.05 -4.57
N GLY A 322 8.91 7.45 -5.79
CA GLY A 322 10.27 7.35 -6.33
C GLY A 322 10.60 5.96 -6.86
N TRP A 323 9.67 5.00 -6.80
CA TRP A 323 9.86 3.60 -7.19
C TRP A 323 9.37 3.26 -8.59
N TYR A 324 8.32 3.96 -9.03
CA TYR A 324 7.63 3.67 -10.29
C TYR A 324 7.64 4.88 -11.22
N LYS A 325 7.38 4.63 -12.51
CA LYS A 325 6.90 5.61 -13.48
C LYS A 325 5.47 5.24 -13.84
N ALA A 326 4.56 6.20 -13.83
CA ALA A 326 3.16 5.96 -14.13
C ALA A 326 2.84 6.27 -15.60
N ASN A 327 2.11 5.36 -16.25
CA ASN A 327 1.50 5.62 -17.53
C ASN A 327 0.15 6.31 -17.33
N TYR A 328 0.15 7.65 -17.36
CA TYR A 328 -1.06 8.45 -17.16
C TYR A 328 -2.14 8.26 -18.23
N SER A 329 -1.87 7.60 -19.36
CA SER A 329 -2.93 7.23 -20.32
C SER A 329 -3.88 6.17 -19.79
N MET A 330 -3.46 5.42 -18.76
CA MET A 330 -4.28 4.43 -18.07
C MET A 330 -5.18 5.06 -17.01
N ALA A 331 -5.00 6.35 -16.68
CA ALA A 331 -5.80 7.01 -15.67
C ALA A 331 -7.27 7.08 -16.08
N GLU A 332 -8.15 6.71 -15.16
CA GLU A 332 -9.58 6.84 -15.32
C GLU A 332 -10.02 8.26 -14.95
N LYS A 333 -11.09 8.74 -15.59
CA LYS A 333 -11.59 10.10 -15.39
C LYS A 333 -12.33 10.17 -14.05
N LEU A 334 -11.82 11.00 -13.15
CA LEU A 334 -12.52 11.40 -11.92
C LEU A 334 -13.29 12.69 -12.20
N ASP A 335 -14.62 12.66 -12.07
CA ASP A 335 -15.47 13.85 -12.27
C ASP A 335 -15.81 14.57 -10.96
N TRP A 336 -15.85 13.85 -9.83
CA TRP A 336 -16.12 14.44 -8.53
C TRP A 336 -15.06 15.50 -8.15
N GLY A 337 -15.52 16.68 -7.74
CA GLY A 337 -14.66 17.81 -7.35
C GLY A 337 -13.95 18.51 -8.53
N ARG A 338 -14.07 18.00 -9.77
CA ARG A 338 -13.30 18.52 -10.90
C ARG A 338 -13.68 19.98 -11.20
N GLY A 339 -12.69 20.87 -11.17
CA GLY A 339 -12.88 22.30 -11.43
C GLY A 339 -13.68 23.07 -10.37
N MET A 340 -13.97 22.48 -9.21
CA MET A 340 -14.80 23.11 -8.17
C MET A 340 -14.09 24.23 -7.37
N GLY A 341 -12.80 24.45 -7.60
CA GLY A 341 -12.03 25.55 -7.06
C GLY A 341 -11.53 25.34 -5.63
N CYS A 342 -10.82 26.35 -5.11
CA CYS A 342 -10.14 26.24 -3.82
C CYS A 342 -11.07 26.16 -2.61
N ASP A 343 -12.25 26.79 -2.68
CA ASP A 343 -13.19 26.78 -1.57
C ASP A 343 -13.77 25.38 -1.34
N PHE A 344 -14.07 24.63 -2.41
CA PHE A 344 -14.49 23.23 -2.32
C PHE A 344 -13.48 22.38 -1.53
N VAL A 345 -12.20 22.54 -1.84
CA VAL A 345 -11.14 21.73 -1.26
C VAL A 345 -10.86 22.13 0.18
N ARG A 346 -10.70 23.45 0.43
CA ARG A 346 -10.11 23.97 1.68
C ARG A 346 -11.13 24.37 2.73
N ARG A 347 -12.42 24.51 2.39
CA ARG A 347 -13.49 24.91 3.31
C ARG A 347 -14.35 23.72 3.70
N SER A 348 -15.19 23.91 4.71
CA SER A 348 -16.11 22.88 5.17
C SER A 348 -17.27 22.67 4.19
N CYS A 349 -17.92 21.50 4.26
CA CYS A 349 -19.15 21.24 3.50
C CYS A 349 -20.25 22.27 3.81
N LYS A 350 -20.33 22.76 5.05
CA LYS A 350 -21.29 23.80 5.44
C LYS A 350 -21.05 25.10 4.68
N PHE A 351 -19.79 25.57 4.62
CA PHE A 351 -19.42 26.75 3.84
C PHE A 351 -19.82 26.59 2.38
N TRP A 352 -19.51 25.43 1.79
CA TRP A 352 -19.86 25.12 0.41
C TRP A 352 -21.38 25.17 0.18
N ILE A 353 -22.16 24.48 1.02
CA ILE A 353 -23.63 24.47 0.93
C ILE A 353 -24.21 25.88 1.04
N ASP A 354 -23.70 26.69 1.97
CA ASP A 354 -24.16 28.08 2.14
C ASP A 354 -23.87 28.92 0.90
N GLN A 355 -22.68 28.77 0.31
CA GLN A 355 -22.29 29.49 -0.91
C GLN A 355 -23.18 29.09 -2.11
N GLN A 356 -23.51 27.80 -2.25
CA GLN A 356 -24.38 27.34 -3.34
C GLN A 356 -25.84 27.77 -3.17
N ARG A 357 -26.31 28.02 -1.94
CA ARG A 357 -27.67 28.56 -1.68
C ARG A 357 -27.81 30.04 -2.00
N GLN A 358 -26.70 30.77 -2.10
CA GLN A 358 -26.68 32.20 -2.37
C GLN A 358 -26.54 32.54 -3.86
N LYS A 359 -26.19 31.55 -4.70
CA LYS A 359 -26.18 31.65 -6.16
C LYS A 359 -27.52 31.20 -6.71
#